data_AF-A0A0J9ET33-F1
#
_entry.id   AF-A0A0J9ET33-F1
#
_cell.length_a   1.000
_cell.length_b   1.000
_cell.length_c   1.000
_cell.angle_alpha   90.00
_cell.angle_beta   90.00
_cell.angle_gamma   90.00
#
_symmetry.space_group_name_H-M   'P 1'
#
loop_
_entity.id
_entity.type
_entity.pdbx_description
1 polymer ?
#
loop_
_entity_poly.entity_id
_entity_poly.type
_entity_poly.pdbx_seq_one_letter_code
_entity_poly.pdbx_strand_id
1 'polypeptide(L)'
;MLAFLVNKFRQQNNSESRTGHSERRYDGSFDGETIYDYFGNLVIKSHNIRDGHPVAIKFKTVGFFWESEADMMAYAHSQNLLAPAVWECRQLDSHRIAMIADFVPGNPLDEVWPTLDEQQRMSITEQLADHLKLFRSCTQPYIGRVNRQPTYNPYEGIERKLMGPFNSEADFDQWCLSRIKNPSEKSKWRRKLAELRRNSQSKFVLTHGDLFPRNILVKEGKITGIVDWERSGFYPEYVEYALAACLYDYGGEEWWKPLLMEALTPCIPERLEVQTSSQTLEYAPQTLQLVAFGIGDIAHWALFIPNRTADPTGTLVHIGIEGNDAKSGGGEAELLINQFQLSRSSAKSVVPLVGSRATRGEVEDAARACFESFDYNILLDNCQTFTIDVLTELRRRLPSQIQQASINLIREQYGTTPVKIQQFLDQHKQQQNTEGHQPESSEPRFSLD
;
A
#
# COMPACT_ATOMS: atom_id res chain seq x y z
N MET A 1 -26.57 10.94 9.02
CA MET A 1 -25.30 11.37 8.37
C MET A 1 -24.80 10.33 7.37
N LEU A 2 -24.76 9.03 7.71
CA LEU A 2 -24.54 7.92 6.75
C LEU A 2 -25.49 7.95 5.54
N ALA A 3 -26.80 8.14 5.75
CA ALA A 3 -27.77 8.24 4.65
C ALA A 3 -27.55 9.45 3.72
N PHE A 4 -26.89 10.50 4.20
CA PHE A 4 -26.58 11.71 3.42
C PHE A 4 -25.30 11.52 2.59
N LEU A 5 -24.32 10.76 3.09
CA LEU A 5 -23.14 10.32 2.34
C LEU A 5 -23.52 9.31 1.26
N VAL A 6 -24.31 8.28 1.60
CA VAL A 6 -24.80 7.28 0.62
C VAL A 6 -25.58 7.94 -0.51
N ASN A 7 -26.43 8.94 -0.24
CA ASN A 7 -27.18 9.64 -1.30
C ASN A 7 -26.32 10.57 -2.17
N LYS A 8 -25.24 11.17 -1.63
CA LYS A 8 -24.33 12.00 -2.42
C LYS A 8 -23.46 11.15 -3.35
N PHE A 9 -23.06 9.95 -2.92
CA PHE A 9 -22.40 8.96 -3.77
C PHE A 9 -23.36 8.33 -4.80
N ARG A 10 -24.62 8.08 -4.43
CA ARG A 10 -25.65 7.61 -5.38
C ARG A 10 -25.94 8.61 -6.50
N GLN A 11 -25.87 9.92 -6.23
CA GLN A 11 -26.10 10.96 -7.24
C GLN A 11 -24.92 11.13 -8.20
N GLN A 12 -23.68 10.83 -7.78
CA GLN A 12 -22.54 10.76 -8.71
C GLN A 12 -22.59 9.53 -9.63
N ASN A 13 -23.17 8.41 -9.17
CA ASN A 13 -23.31 7.19 -9.97
C ASN A 13 -24.55 7.17 -10.88
N ASN A 14 -25.42 8.19 -10.81
CA ASN A 14 -26.67 8.27 -11.59
C ASN A 14 -26.69 9.37 -12.65
N SER A 15 -25.56 9.96 -13.02
CA SER A 15 -25.50 10.75 -14.26
C SER A 15 -25.32 9.80 -15.44
N GLU A 16 -26.43 9.49 -16.11
CA GLU A 16 -26.56 9.12 -17.53
C GLU A 16 -25.50 8.16 -18.09
N SER A 17 -25.94 6.98 -18.53
CA SER A 17 -25.24 6.06 -19.44
C SER A 17 -24.17 6.75 -20.31
N ARG A 18 -22.93 6.84 -19.80
CA ARG A 18 -21.81 7.46 -20.51
C ARG A 18 -21.14 6.39 -21.34
N THR A 19 -21.59 6.35 -22.59
CA THR A 19 -21.00 5.67 -23.73
C THR A 19 -19.48 5.88 -23.78
N GLY A 20 -18.74 4.79 -23.59
CA GLY A 20 -17.27 4.78 -23.63
C GLY A 20 -16.63 3.49 -23.11
N HIS A 21 -17.41 2.61 -22.49
CA HIS A 21 -16.93 1.29 -22.05
C HIS A 21 -17.08 0.28 -23.18
N SER A 22 -16.08 -0.60 -23.34
CA SER A 22 -15.97 -1.56 -24.44
C SER A 22 -17.27 -2.35 -24.67
N GLU A 23 -17.58 -2.74 -25.92
CA GLU A 23 -18.72 -3.62 -26.23
C GLU A 23 -18.62 -5.01 -25.57
N ARG A 24 -17.50 -5.33 -24.91
CA ARG A 24 -17.26 -6.62 -24.27
C ARG A 24 -17.89 -6.65 -22.89
N ARG A 25 -18.77 -7.63 -22.68
CA ARG A 25 -19.43 -7.90 -21.41
C ARG A 25 -19.05 -9.28 -20.92
N TYR A 26 -18.70 -9.38 -19.65
CA TYR A 26 -18.33 -10.61 -18.99
C TYR A 26 -19.56 -11.40 -18.57
N ASP A 27 -19.69 -12.64 -19.06
CA ASP A 27 -20.80 -13.55 -18.69
C ASP A 27 -20.34 -14.79 -17.91
N GLY A 28 -19.09 -14.82 -17.44
CA GLY A 28 -18.54 -15.91 -16.63
C GLY A 28 -18.76 -15.81 -15.12
N SER A 29 -18.20 -16.79 -14.41
CA SER A 29 -18.30 -16.94 -12.96
C SER A 29 -17.19 -16.17 -12.22
N PHE A 30 -17.47 -15.73 -11.00
CA PHE A 30 -16.53 -14.95 -10.18
C PHE A 30 -15.61 -15.85 -9.34
N ASP A 31 -15.20 -16.95 -9.96
CA ASP A 31 -14.44 -18.05 -9.39
C ASP A 31 -13.41 -18.49 -10.43
N GLY A 32 -12.24 -18.90 -9.95
CA GLY A 32 -11.10 -19.11 -10.83
C GLY A 32 -9.81 -19.35 -10.07
N GLU A 33 -8.70 -19.35 -10.81
CA GLU A 33 -7.36 -19.49 -10.26
C GLU A 33 -6.95 -18.16 -9.60
N THR A 34 -6.62 -18.19 -8.31
CA THR A 34 -6.02 -17.03 -7.65
C THR A 34 -4.63 -16.78 -8.25
N ILE A 35 -4.48 -15.63 -8.89
CA ILE A 35 -3.20 -15.21 -9.49
C ILE A 35 -2.50 -14.12 -8.68
N TYR A 36 -3.25 -13.46 -7.79
CA TYR A 36 -2.69 -12.51 -6.82
C TYR A 36 -3.61 -12.41 -5.60
N ASP A 37 -3.03 -12.50 -4.40
CA ASP A 37 -3.74 -12.36 -3.15
C ASP A 37 -2.83 -11.69 -2.12
N TYR A 38 -3.07 -10.39 -1.90
CA TYR A 38 -2.27 -9.59 -0.98
C TYR A 38 -3.07 -8.37 -0.51
N PHE A 39 -3.18 -8.16 0.81
CA PHE A 39 -3.87 -7.01 1.42
C PHE A 39 -5.28 -6.72 0.87
N GLY A 40 -6.12 -7.76 0.70
CA GLY A 40 -7.49 -7.59 0.22
C GLY A 40 -7.63 -7.21 -1.26
N ASN A 41 -6.52 -7.10 -2.00
CA ASN A 41 -6.50 -6.99 -3.45
C ASN A 41 -6.48 -8.40 -4.05
N LEU A 42 -7.60 -9.10 -4.02
CA LEU A 42 -7.71 -10.42 -4.65
C LEU A 42 -7.85 -10.24 -6.18
N VAL A 43 -7.01 -10.94 -6.94
CA VAL A 43 -7.16 -11.07 -8.39
C VAL A 43 -7.20 -12.54 -8.76
N ILE A 44 -8.25 -12.91 -9.50
CA ILE A 44 -8.40 -14.25 -10.06
C ILE A 44 -8.29 -14.19 -11.58
N LYS A 45 -7.82 -15.29 -12.16
CA LYS A 45 -7.95 -15.59 -13.57
C LYS A 45 -9.19 -16.46 -13.78
N SER A 46 -10.09 -15.98 -14.64
CA SER A 46 -11.28 -16.71 -15.08
C SER A 46 -11.39 -16.66 -16.60
N HIS A 47 -12.49 -17.21 -17.14
CA HIS A 47 -12.77 -17.21 -18.57
C HIS A 47 -14.19 -16.72 -18.83
N ASN A 48 -14.36 -15.97 -19.90
CA ASN A 48 -15.67 -15.56 -20.38
C ASN A 48 -16.39 -16.78 -20.99
N ILE A 49 -17.68 -16.96 -20.71
CA ILE A 49 -18.40 -18.19 -21.13
C ILE A 49 -18.65 -18.18 -22.63
N ARG A 50 -18.96 -17.01 -23.19
CA ARG A 50 -19.35 -16.89 -24.60
C ARG A 50 -18.27 -17.31 -25.60
N ASP A 51 -17.02 -16.95 -25.32
CA ASP A 51 -15.90 -17.10 -26.26
C ASP A 51 -14.66 -17.79 -25.65
N GLY A 52 -14.70 -18.13 -24.35
CA GLY A 52 -13.57 -18.74 -23.65
C GLY A 52 -12.39 -17.78 -23.43
N HIS A 53 -12.56 -16.48 -23.68
CA HIS A 53 -11.46 -15.52 -23.55
C HIS A 53 -11.02 -15.37 -22.07
N PRO A 54 -9.71 -15.46 -21.76
CA PRO A 54 -9.23 -15.36 -20.40
C PRO A 54 -9.32 -13.91 -19.89
N VAL A 55 -9.83 -13.75 -18.66
CA VAL A 55 -9.97 -12.45 -18.00
C VAL A 55 -9.31 -12.46 -16.63
N ALA A 56 -8.82 -11.30 -16.21
CA ALA A 56 -8.43 -11.04 -14.84
C ALA A 56 -9.57 -10.30 -14.14
N ILE A 57 -9.95 -10.75 -12.94
CA ILE A 57 -11.01 -10.16 -12.14
C ILE A 57 -10.39 -9.69 -10.83
N LYS A 58 -10.30 -8.36 -10.64
CA LYS A 58 -9.80 -7.73 -9.42
C LYS A 58 -10.99 -7.38 -8.52
N PHE A 59 -11.03 -7.92 -7.32
CA PHE A 59 -12.04 -7.63 -6.31
C PHE A 59 -11.57 -6.49 -5.41
N LYS A 60 -12.48 -5.55 -5.12
CA LYS A 60 -12.23 -4.45 -4.19
C LYS A 60 -13.45 -4.19 -3.30
N THR A 61 -13.19 -3.56 -2.16
CA THR A 61 -14.23 -3.15 -1.21
C THR A 61 -14.91 -1.85 -1.67
N VAL A 62 -16.25 -1.81 -1.62
CA VAL A 62 -17.07 -0.63 -1.91
C VAL A 62 -16.73 0.49 -0.93
N GLY A 63 -16.46 1.69 -1.45
CA GLY A 63 -15.93 2.83 -0.67
C GLY A 63 -14.41 2.97 -0.74
N PHE A 64 -13.69 1.90 -1.12
CA PHE A 64 -12.25 1.92 -1.40
C PHE A 64 -11.92 1.69 -2.88
N PHE A 65 -12.86 1.15 -3.65
CA PHE A 65 -12.78 1.09 -5.10
C PHE A 65 -13.15 2.44 -5.72
N TRP A 66 -12.26 2.93 -6.58
CA TRP A 66 -12.52 4.10 -7.41
C TRP A 66 -12.61 3.61 -8.84
N GLU A 67 -13.78 3.72 -9.48
CA GLU A 67 -13.94 3.46 -10.93
C GLU A 67 -12.91 4.24 -11.77
N SER A 68 -12.40 5.34 -11.22
CA SER A 68 -11.29 6.10 -11.82
C SER A 68 -10.01 5.28 -12.06
N GLU A 69 -9.74 4.17 -11.36
CA GLU A 69 -8.64 3.25 -11.74
C GLU A 69 -8.94 2.56 -13.07
N ALA A 70 -10.16 2.04 -13.22
CA ALA A 70 -10.62 1.41 -14.45
C ALA A 70 -10.61 2.40 -15.61
N ASP A 71 -11.04 3.65 -15.38
CA ASP A 71 -10.98 4.72 -16.37
C ASP A 71 -9.54 5.04 -16.81
N MET A 72 -8.59 5.08 -15.87
CA MET A 72 -7.19 5.35 -16.20
C MET A 72 -6.55 4.18 -16.96
N MET A 73 -6.85 2.94 -16.59
CA MET A 73 -6.39 1.74 -17.31
C MET A 73 -6.99 1.68 -18.72
N ALA A 74 -8.29 1.96 -18.86
CA ALA A 74 -8.96 2.05 -20.16
C ALA A 74 -8.38 3.18 -21.03
N TYR A 75 -8.10 4.34 -20.42
CA TYR A 75 -7.41 5.44 -21.11
C TYR A 75 -6.03 4.99 -21.61
N ALA A 76 -5.21 4.41 -20.74
CA ALA A 76 -3.87 3.95 -21.11
C ALA A 76 -3.92 2.94 -22.28
N HIS A 77 -4.82 1.96 -22.21
CA HIS A 77 -5.05 1.00 -23.28
C HIS A 77 -5.42 1.71 -24.60
N SER A 78 -6.31 2.71 -24.55
CA SER A 78 -6.69 3.50 -25.73
C SER A 78 -5.54 4.27 -26.37
N GLN A 79 -4.46 4.53 -25.63
CA GLN A 79 -3.26 5.20 -26.12
C GLN A 79 -2.19 4.22 -26.64
N ASN A 80 -2.53 2.93 -26.82
CA ASN A 80 -1.61 1.85 -27.21
C ASN A 80 -0.52 1.54 -26.18
N LEU A 81 -0.74 1.89 -24.91
CA LEU A 81 0.09 1.36 -23.84
C LEU A 81 -0.34 -0.09 -23.56
N LEU A 82 0.58 -0.92 -23.10
CA LEU A 82 0.32 -2.31 -22.72
C LEU A 82 -0.47 -2.42 -21.39
N ALA A 83 -1.49 -1.58 -21.20
CA ALA A 83 -2.45 -1.72 -20.11
C ALA A 83 -3.52 -2.78 -20.50
N PRO A 84 -4.03 -3.57 -19.55
CA PRO A 84 -5.15 -4.47 -19.80
C PRO A 84 -6.37 -3.71 -20.34
N ALA A 85 -7.07 -4.28 -21.33
CA ALA A 85 -8.33 -3.72 -21.78
C ALA A 85 -9.39 -3.94 -20.71
N VAL A 86 -9.96 -2.86 -20.17
CA VAL A 86 -11.06 -2.94 -19.20
C VAL A 86 -12.36 -3.25 -19.93
N TRP A 87 -13.08 -4.26 -19.44
CA TRP A 87 -14.37 -4.68 -20.00
C TRP A 87 -15.51 -3.96 -19.28
N GLU A 88 -15.59 -4.17 -17.97
CA GLU A 88 -16.61 -3.54 -17.13
C GLU A 88 -16.19 -3.53 -15.64
N CYS A 89 -16.85 -2.67 -14.86
CA CYS A 89 -16.86 -2.76 -13.41
C CYS A 89 -18.26 -3.22 -12.96
N ARG A 90 -18.32 -4.23 -12.08
CA ARG A 90 -19.57 -4.82 -11.62
C ARG A 90 -19.63 -4.87 -10.10
N GLN A 91 -20.63 -4.20 -9.54
CA GLN A 91 -20.95 -4.35 -8.12
C GLN A 91 -21.50 -5.76 -7.87
N LEU A 92 -20.87 -6.50 -6.95
CA LEU A 92 -21.25 -7.87 -6.61
C LEU A 92 -22.25 -7.90 -5.46
N ASP A 93 -22.04 -7.03 -4.46
CA ASP A 93 -22.91 -6.88 -3.30
C ASP A 93 -22.74 -5.48 -2.66
N SER A 94 -23.27 -5.27 -1.45
CA SER A 94 -23.19 -3.98 -0.75
C SER A 94 -21.76 -3.56 -0.38
N HIS A 95 -20.81 -4.50 -0.34
CA HIS A 95 -19.45 -4.28 0.13
C HIS A 95 -18.38 -4.61 -0.92
N ARG A 96 -18.70 -5.29 -2.03
CA ARG A 96 -17.73 -5.70 -3.04
C ARG A 96 -18.07 -5.24 -4.45
N ILE A 97 -17.03 -4.85 -5.18
CA ILE A 97 -17.06 -4.53 -6.61
C ILE A 97 -15.89 -5.23 -7.30
N ALA A 98 -16.13 -5.70 -8.52
CA ALA A 98 -15.13 -6.34 -9.34
C ALA A 98 -14.83 -5.50 -10.59
N MET A 99 -13.56 -5.34 -10.91
CA MET A 99 -13.11 -4.86 -12.22
C MET A 99 -12.71 -6.06 -13.06
N ILE A 100 -13.29 -6.17 -14.25
CA ILE A 100 -12.99 -7.23 -15.22
C ILE A 100 -12.18 -6.63 -16.36
N ALA A 101 -11.04 -7.23 -16.66
CA ALA A 101 -10.15 -6.81 -17.73
C ALA A 101 -9.51 -8.02 -18.43
N ASP A 102 -8.87 -7.79 -19.58
CA ASP A 102 -8.09 -8.81 -20.27
C ASP A 102 -7.03 -9.42 -19.32
N PHE A 103 -6.94 -10.76 -19.30
CA PHE A 103 -5.83 -11.42 -18.63
C PHE A 103 -4.54 -11.19 -19.41
N VAL A 104 -3.51 -10.68 -18.74
CA VAL A 104 -2.19 -10.49 -19.33
C VAL A 104 -1.30 -11.69 -19.00
N PRO A 105 -0.79 -12.43 -19.99
CA PRO A 105 0.10 -13.56 -19.75
C PRO A 105 1.51 -13.10 -19.42
N GLY A 106 2.15 -13.68 -18.41
CA GLY A 106 3.54 -13.39 -18.05
C GLY A 106 3.74 -13.48 -16.55
N ASN A 107 4.98 -13.33 -16.13
CA ASN A 107 5.35 -13.23 -14.72
C ASN A 107 5.86 -11.82 -14.43
N PRO A 108 5.74 -11.34 -13.17
CA PRO A 108 6.35 -10.08 -12.73
C PRO A 108 7.84 -10.00 -13.05
N LEU A 109 8.30 -8.80 -13.45
CA LEU A 109 9.67 -8.60 -13.93
C LEU A 109 10.70 -8.85 -12.83
N ASP A 110 10.43 -8.43 -11.59
CA ASP A 110 11.29 -8.70 -10.42
C ASP A 110 11.53 -10.19 -10.20
N GLU A 111 10.50 -11.02 -10.36
CA GLU A 111 10.60 -12.48 -10.18
C GLU A 111 11.48 -13.13 -11.24
N VAL A 112 11.32 -12.73 -12.51
CA VAL A 112 12.04 -13.38 -13.61
C VAL A 112 13.39 -12.76 -13.92
N TRP A 113 13.63 -11.50 -13.58
CA TRP A 113 14.87 -10.77 -13.92
C TRP A 113 16.16 -11.54 -13.63
N PRO A 114 16.32 -12.20 -12.46
CA PRO A 114 17.54 -12.95 -12.15
C PRO A 114 17.81 -14.11 -13.13
N THR A 115 16.77 -14.65 -13.75
CA THR A 115 16.84 -15.80 -14.67
C THR A 115 17.01 -15.42 -16.14
N LEU A 116 16.79 -14.16 -16.50
CA LEU A 116 16.88 -13.68 -17.88
C LEU A 116 18.35 -13.58 -18.34
N ASP A 117 18.57 -13.89 -19.61
CA ASP A 117 19.86 -13.65 -20.26
C ASP A 117 20.06 -12.16 -20.62
N GLU A 118 21.28 -11.81 -21.04
CA GLU A 118 21.63 -10.43 -21.38
C GLU A 118 20.81 -9.87 -22.54
N GLN A 119 20.54 -10.68 -23.57
CA GLN A 119 19.76 -10.27 -24.74
C GLN A 119 18.30 -9.98 -24.37
N GLN A 120 17.71 -10.80 -23.51
CA GLN A 120 16.36 -10.61 -22.99
C GLN A 120 16.27 -9.35 -22.13
N ARG A 121 17.25 -9.12 -21.24
CA ARG A 121 17.31 -7.90 -20.41
C ARG A 121 17.43 -6.64 -21.27
N MET A 122 18.28 -6.66 -22.29
CA MET A 122 18.39 -5.56 -23.25
C MET A 122 17.07 -5.31 -23.98
N SER A 123 16.46 -6.35 -24.53
CA SER A 123 15.16 -6.29 -25.22
C SER A 123 14.06 -5.68 -24.33
N ILE A 124 13.97 -6.08 -23.06
CA ILE A 124 12.99 -5.53 -22.11
C ILE A 124 13.28 -4.06 -21.81
N THR A 125 14.56 -3.70 -21.65
CA THR A 125 14.97 -2.32 -21.37
C THR A 125 14.59 -1.39 -22.53
N GLU A 126 14.85 -1.81 -23.77
CA GLU A 126 14.46 -1.06 -24.98
C GLU A 126 12.94 -0.88 -25.07
N GLN A 127 12.18 -1.97 -24.85
CA GLN A 127 10.72 -1.92 -24.84
C GLN A 127 10.19 -0.98 -23.77
N LEU A 128 10.75 -1.02 -22.56
CA LEU A 128 10.35 -0.13 -21.48
C LEU A 128 10.63 1.33 -21.82
N ALA A 129 11.81 1.63 -22.37
CA ALA A 129 12.16 2.98 -22.79
C ALA A 129 11.16 3.53 -23.84
N ASP A 130 10.75 2.70 -24.79
CA ASP A 130 9.75 3.08 -25.79
C ASP A 130 8.36 3.29 -25.18
N HIS A 131 7.95 2.45 -24.23
CA HIS A 131 6.72 2.67 -23.49
C HIS A 131 6.78 3.98 -22.69
N LEU A 132 7.88 4.26 -22.00
CA LEU A 132 8.05 5.49 -21.24
C LEU A 132 7.94 6.74 -22.14
N LYS A 133 8.48 6.71 -23.36
CA LYS A 133 8.26 7.78 -24.35
C LYS A 133 6.77 7.95 -24.69
N LEU A 134 6.03 6.86 -24.85
CA LEU A 134 4.58 6.88 -25.10
C LEU A 134 3.78 7.41 -23.89
N PHE A 135 4.16 7.04 -22.66
CA PHE A 135 3.62 7.65 -21.44
C PHE A 135 3.78 9.18 -21.47
N ARG A 136 4.97 9.68 -21.84
CA ARG A 136 5.25 11.12 -21.86
C ARG A 136 4.57 11.86 -23.02
N SER A 137 4.19 11.18 -24.10
CA SER A 137 3.40 11.80 -25.18
C SER A 137 1.91 11.95 -24.82
N CYS A 138 1.41 11.13 -23.89
CA CYS A 138 0.06 11.24 -23.35
C CYS A 138 -0.02 12.46 -22.43
N THR A 139 -0.73 13.52 -22.87
CA THR A 139 -0.81 14.79 -22.12
C THR A 139 -2.23 15.27 -21.88
N GLN A 140 -2.42 16.00 -20.78
CA GLN A 140 -3.66 16.73 -20.50
C GLN A 140 -3.38 18.11 -19.86
N PRO A 141 -4.36 19.04 -19.85
CA PRO A 141 -4.14 20.42 -19.40
C PRO A 141 -4.32 20.65 -17.89
N TYR A 142 -4.51 19.60 -17.09
CA TYR A 142 -4.67 19.70 -15.63
C TYR A 142 -4.03 18.50 -14.91
N ILE A 143 -3.63 18.70 -13.65
CA ILE A 143 -3.17 17.62 -12.76
C ILE A 143 -4.41 16.92 -12.21
N GLY A 144 -4.45 15.59 -12.28
CA GLY A 144 -5.61 14.81 -11.90
C GLY A 144 -5.75 13.56 -12.77
N ARG A 145 -6.86 12.86 -12.61
CA ARG A 145 -7.22 11.74 -13.49
C ARG A 145 -8.05 12.20 -14.67
N VAL A 146 -8.29 11.30 -15.62
CA VAL A 146 -9.26 11.53 -16.69
C VAL A 146 -10.61 11.96 -16.11
N ASN A 147 -11.44 12.62 -16.93
CA ASN A 147 -12.76 13.11 -16.52
C ASN A 147 -12.74 14.08 -15.32
N ARG A 148 -11.63 14.81 -15.13
CA ARG A 148 -11.40 15.76 -14.02
C ARG A 148 -11.61 15.14 -12.64
N GLN A 149 -11.31 13.85 -12.49
CA GLN A 149 -11.34 13.20 -11.19
C GLN A 149 -10.10 13.60 -10.35
N PRO A 150 -10.22 13.68 -9.01
CA PRO A 150 -9.07 13.83 -8.13
C PRO A 150 -8.07 12.68 -8.32
N THR A 151 -6.82 12.90 -7.89
CA THR A 151 -5.76 11.91 -8.00
C THR A 151 -5.03 11.73 -6.67
N TYR A 152 -4.23 10.69 -6.53
CA TYR A 152 -3.44 10.45 -5.32
C TYR A 152 -2.40 11.54 -5.13
N ASN A 153 -2.14 11.91 -3.87
CA ASN A 153 -0.97 12.72 -3.58
C ASN A 153 0.31 11.88 -3.74
N PRO A 154 1.18 12.19 -4.71
CA PRO A 154 2.39 11.39 -4.96
C PRO A 154 3.39 11.49 -3.81
N TYR A 155 3.20 12.41 -2.86
CA TYR A 155 4.17 12.67 -1.80
C TYR A 155 3.77 12.15 -0.41
N GLU A 156 2.56 11.62 -0.24
CA GLU A 156 2.04 11.16 1.07
C GLU A 156 2.17 9.65 1.29
N GLY A 157 3.08 8.99 0.58
CA GLY A 157 3.40 7.59 0.85
C GLY A 157 2.19 6.66 0.63
N ILE A 158 1.80 5.95 1.67
CA ILE A 158 0.71 4.96 1.67
C ILE A 158 -0.66 5.62 1.97
N GLU A 159 -0.70 6.85 2.51
CA GLU A 159 -1.97 7.52 2.81
C GLU A 159 -2.79 7.79 1.55
N ARG A 160 -4.05 7.32 1.53
CA ARG A 160 -5.01 7.50 0.41
C ARG A 160 -5.62 8.90 0.35
N LYS A 161 -4.82 9.95 0.55
CA LYS A 161 -5.28 11.33 0.43
C LYS A 161 -5.31 11.74 -1.04
N LEU A 162 -6.53 11.98 -1.51
CA LEU A 162 -6.74 12.54 -2.83
C LEU A 162 -6.49 14.04 -2.84
N MET A 163 -6.09 14.52 -4.00
CA MET A 163 -5.81 15.92 -4.28
C MET A 163 -6.31 16.31 -5.66
N GLY A 164 -6.43 17.62 -5.87
CA GLY A 164 -6.84 18.19 -7.15
C GLY A 164 -8.30 17.87 -7.52
N PRO A 165 -8.65 17.95 -8.81
CA PRO A 165 -7.77 18.30 -9.93
C PRO A 165 -7.24 19.75 -9.83
N PHE A 166 -6.07 20.02 -10.41
CA PHE A 166 -5.45 21.35 -10.45
C PHE A 166 -5.26 21.81 -11.89
N ASN A 167 -5.68 23.04 -12.22
CA ASN A 167 -5.59 23.56 -13.59
C ASN A 167 -4.17 24.01 -13.95
N SER A 168 -3.29 24.14 -12.96
CA SER A 168 -1.91 24.54 -13.16
C SER A 168 -1.02 23.95 -12.07
N GLU A 169 0.27 23.90 -12.36
CA GLU A 169 1.27 23.55 -11.36
C GLU A 169 1.34 24.59 -10.22
N ALA A 170 0.95 25.83 -10.50
CA ALA A 170 0.86 26.87 -9.49
C ALA A 170 -0.25 26.60 -8.46
N ASP A 171 -1.39 26.09 -8.89
CA ASP A 171 -2.48 25.68 -8.00
C ASP A 171 -2.04 24.49 -7.12
N PHE A 172 -1.31 23.54 -7.72
CA PHE A 172 -0.75 22.40 -7.00
C PHE A 172 0.30 22.83 -5.96
N ASP A 173 1.22 23.73 -6.33
CA ASP A 173 2.19 24.29 -5.41
C ASP A 173 1.51 25.04 -4.25
N GLN A 174 0.46 25.82 -4.55
CA GLN A 174 -0.30 26.52 -3.53
C GLN A 174 -0.97 25.54 -2.55
N TRP A 175 -1.50 24.44 -3.06
CA TRP A 175 -2.04 23.36 -2.25
C TRP A 175 -0.96 22.74 -1.36
N CYS A 176 0.23 22.42 -1.90
CA CYS A 176 1.37 21.94 -1.11
C CYS A 176 1.76 22.93 0.01
N LEU A 177 1.92 24.22 -0.34
CA LEU A 177 2.26 25.29 0.60
C LEU A 177 1.19 25.51 1.68
N SER A 178 -0.07 25.17 1.41
CA SER A 178 -1.15 25.29 2.39
C SER A 178 -0.94 24.39 3.61
N ARG A 179 -0.22 23.28 3.43
CA ARG A 179 0.09 22.30 4.47
C ARG A 179 1.30 22.64 5.33
N ILE A 180 2.14 23.59 4.88
CA ILE A 180 3.26 24.08 5.68
C ILE A 180 2.73 25.04 6.75
N LYS A 181 2.85 24.63 8.02
CA LYS A 181 2.38 25.42 9.18
C LYS A 181 3.28 26.62 9.48
N ASN A 182 4.59 26.51 9.27
CA ASN A 182 5.55 27.58 9.55
C ASN A 182 5.50 28.69 8.47
N PRO A 183 5.17 29.95 8.84
CA PRO A 183 5.07 31.05 7.87
C PRO A 183 6.38 31.40 7.14
N SER A 184 7.52 31.29 7.82
CA SER A 184 8.84 31.60 7.25
C SER A 184 9.25 30.56 6.21
N GLU A 185 9.11 29.28 6.55
CA GLU A 185 9.36 28.17 5.61
C GLU A 185 8.40 28.23 4.43
N LYS A 186 7.11 28.49 4.66
CA LYS A 186 6.12 28.69 3.62
C LYS A 186 6.50 29.83 2.66
N SER A 187 7.06 30.93 3.18
CA SER A 187 7.53 32.06 2.37
C SER A 187 8.76 31.69 1.53
N LYS A 188 9.74 31.02 2.14
CA LYS A 188 10.92 30.47 1.46
C LYS A 188 10.50 29.55 0.30
N TRP A 189 9.65 28.57 0.57
CA TRP A 189 9.21 27.59 -0.41
C TRP A 189 8.34 28.20 -1.51
N ARG A 190 7.49 29.18 -1.19
CA ARG A 190 6.72 29.91 -2.20
C ARG A 190 7.62 30.54 -3.26
N ARG A 191 8.73 31.17 -2.84
CA ARG A 191 9.68 31.80 -3.76
C ARG A 191 10.40 30.77 -4.62
N LYS A 192 10.88 29.68 -4.01
CA LYS A 192 11.62 28.61 -4.69
C LYS A 192 10.74 27.86 -5.69
N LEU A 193 9.51 27.49 -5.32
CA LEU A 193 8.56 26.83 -6.23
C LEU A 193 8.23 27.72 -7.44
N ALA A 194 8.00 29.02 -7.22
CA ALA A 194 7.79 29.97 -8.31
C ALA A 194 9.00 30.09 -9.26
N GLU A 195 10.22 29.88 -8.76
CA GLU A 195 11.42 29.80 -9.59
C GLU A 195 11.49 28.50 -10.39
N LEU A 196 11.23 27.36 -9.76
CA LEU A 196 11.23 26.05 -10.42
C LEU A 196 10.19 25.95 -11.53
N ARG A 197 9.00 26.56 -11.36
CA ARG A 197 7.95 26.60 -12.39
C ARG A 197 8.32 27.38 -13.64
N ARG A 198 9.21 28.39 -13.56
CA ARG A 198 9.61 29.15 -14.77
C ARG A 198 10.29 28.26 -15.82
N ASN A 199 10.71 27.06 -15.42
CA ASN A 199 11.38 26.09 -16.25
C ASN A 199 10.47 24.92 -16.68
N SER A 200 9.19 24.86 -16.26
CA SER A 200 8.29 23.74 -16.60
C SER A 200 7.33 24.08 -17.75
N GLN A 201 7.02 23.06 -18.57
CA GLN A 201 6.03 23.18 -19.64
C GLN A 201 4.60 23.13 -19.09
N SER A 202 3.66 23.73 -19.83
CA SER A 202 2.26 23.92 -19.46
C SER A 202 1.36 22.68 -19.63
N LYS A 203 1.92 21.47 -19.77
CA LYS A 203 1.16 20.22 -19.95
C LYS A 203 1.60 19.17 -18.95
N PHE A 204 0.64 18.40 -18.46
CA PHE A 204 0.88 17.29 -17.53
C PHE A 204 0.85 15.98 -18.30
N VAL A 205 1.78 15.10 -17.97
CA VAL A 205 1.99 13.82 -18.66
C VAL A 205 1.38 12.68 -17.85
N LEU A 206 1.03 11.60 -18.53
CA LEU A 206 0.58 10.38 -17.87
C LEU A 206 1.71 9.81 -16.99
N THR A 207 1.37 9.52 -15.74
CA THR A 207 2.24 8.91 -14.74
C THR A 207 1.52 7.69 -14.18
N HIS A 208 2.22 6.56 -14.12
CA HIS A 208 1.69 5.31 -13.57
C HIS A 208 1.51 5.43 -12.05
N GLY A 209 2.50 6.02 -11.37
CA GLY A 209 2.45 6.28 -9.93
C GLY A 209 2.83 5.09 -9.06
N ASP A 210 2.91 3.89 -9.65
CA ASP A 210 3.48 2.68 -9.04
C ASP A 210 4.29 1.86 -10.07
N LEU A 211 5.15 2.53 -10.86
CA LEU A 211 5.91 1.87 -11.93
C LEU A 211 7.13 1.10 -11.37
N PHE A 212 6.87 -0.08 -10.82
CA PHE A 212 7.87 -0.99 -10.28
C PHE A 212 7.93 -2.30 -11.08
N PRO A 213 9.05 -3.04 -11.04
CA PRO A 213 9.19 -4.30 -11.77
C PRO A 213 8.06 -5.31 -11.47
N ARG A 214 7.57 -5.36 -10.22
CA ARG A 214 6.43 -6.20 -9.82
C ARG A 214 5.13 -5.97 -10.61
N ASN A 215 4.98 -4.78 -11.20
CA ASN A 215 3.80 -4.38 -11.98
C ASN A 215 4.02 -4.49 -13.50
N ILE A 216 5.17 -5.02 -13.93
CA ILE A 216 5.51 -5.22 -15.34
C ILE A 216 5.56 -6.72 -15.60
N LEU A 217 4.64 -7.20 -16.44
CA LEU A 217 4.56 -8.61 -16.80
C LEU A 217 5.41 -8.89 -18.04
N VAL A 218 6.21 -9.95 -17.95
CA VAL A 218 7.12 -10.38 -19.01
C VAL A 218 6.89 -11.84 -19.36
N LYS A 219 6.98 -12.13 -20.65
CA LYS A 219 7.03 -13.49 -21.20
C LYS A 219 8.03 -13.54 -22.34
N GLU A 220 8.95 -14.50 -22.31
CA GLU A 220 9.90 -14.76 -23.41
C GLU A 220 10.71 -13.51 -23.83
N GLY A 221 11.16 -12.69 -22.86
CA GLY A 221 11.93 -11.47 -23.14
C GLY A 221 11.12 -10.30 -23.71
N LYS A 222 9.79 -10.36 -23.64
CA LYS A 222 8.88 -9.29 -24.06
C LYS A 222 7.99 -8.83 -22.92
N ILE A 223 7.80 -7.52 -22.82
CA ILE A 223 6.78 -6.94 -21.95
C ILE A 223 5.42 -7.27 -22.56
N THR A 224 4.56 -7.91 -21.77
CA THR A 224 3.22 -8.31 -22.18
C THR A 224 2.15 -7.42 -21.55
N GLY A 225 2.44 -6.80 -20.41
CA GLY A 225 1.57 -5.79 -19.83
C GLY A 225 2.17 -5.01 -18.68
N ILE A 226 1.56 -3.86 -18.42
CA ILE A 226 1.80 -2.99 -17.27
C ILE A 226 0.48 -2.93 -16.50
N VAL A 227 0.49 -3.42 -15.26
CA VAL A 227 -0.70 -3.59 -14.42
C VAL A 227 -0.67 -2.64 -13.22
N ASP A 228 -1.77 -2.64 -12.46
CA ASP A 228 -1.95 -1.85 -11.24
C ASP A 228 -1.91 -0.33 -11.41
N TRP A 229 -2.85 0.17 -12.22
CA TRP A 229 -3.04 1.59 -12.54
C TRP A 229 -3.70 2.39 -11.41
N GLU A 230 -3.77 1.85 -10.20
CA GLU A 230 -4.55 2.42 -9.10
C GLU A 230 -4.00 3.74 -8.58
N ARG A 231 -2.72 4.07 -8.82
CA ARG A 231 -2.08 5.35 -8.42
C ARG A 231 -1.91 6.32 -9.59
N SER A 232 -2.35 5.91 -10.78
CA SER A 232 -2.11 6.66 -12.00
C SER A 232 -2.91 7.96 -12.06
N GLY A 233 -2.41 8.86 -12.89
CA GLY A 233 -2.98 10.18 -13.15
C GLY A 233 -2.03 11.01 -14.03
N PHE A 234 -2.37 12.26 -14.25
CA PHE A 234 -1.51 13.20 -14.97
C PHE A 234 -0.87 14.17 -14.00
N TYR A 235 0.44 14.33 -14.14
CA TYR A 235 1.27 15.10 -13.22
C TYR A 235 2.38 15.84 -13.99
N PRO A 236 3.12 16.75 -13.33
CA PRO A 236 4.39 17.22 -13.88
C PRO A 236 5.33 16.06 -14.22
N GLU A 237 6.13 16.20 -15.28
CA GLU A 237 6.97 15.13 -15.84
C GLU A 237 7.91 14.45 -14.85
N TYR A 238 8.39 15.21 -13.87
CA TYR A 238 9.36 14.75 -12.89
C TYR A 238 8.75 13.83 -11.81
N VAL A 239 7.42 13.74 -11.74
CA VAL A 239 6.75 13.03 -10.63
C VAL A 239 6.98 11.52 -10.70
N GLU A 240 6.98 10.91 -11.89
CA GLU A 240 7.29 9.46 -12.00
C GLU A 240 8.68 9.14 -11.45
N TYR A 241 9.68 9.97 -11.81
CA TYR A 241 11.03 9.84 -11.29
C TYR A 241 11.07 9.98 -9.78
N ALA A 242 10.40 11.01 -9.24
CA ALA A 242 10.33 11.21 -7.79
C ALA A 242 9.79 9.98 -7.06
N LEU A 243 8.71 9.38 -7.58
CA LEU A 243 8.07 8.21 -6.99
C LEU A 243 8.96 6.98 -7.07
N ALA A 244 9.37 6.61 -8.28
CA ALA A 244 10.04 5.34 -8.53
C ALA A 244 11.53 5.32 -8.13
N ALA A 245 12.21 6.47 -8.12
CA ALA A 245 13.64 6.54 -7.86
C ALA A 245 14.02 7.19 -6.51
N CYS A 246 13.14 7.97 -5.88
CA CYS A 246 13.51 8.75 -4.69
C CYS A 246 12.63 8.51 -3.45
N LEU A 247 11.32 8.34 -3.63
CA LEU A 247 10.38 8.32 -2.50
C LEU A 247 10.04 6.90 -2.03
N TYR A 248 10.00 5.94 -2.95
CA TYR A 248 9.70 4.55 -2.65
C TYR A 248 10.94 3.71 -2.92
N ASP A 249 11.58 3.24 -1.85
CA ASP A 249 12.71 2.33 -1.91
C ASP A 249 12.38 1.09 -1.08
N TYR A 250 11.95 0.02 -1.76
CA TYR A 250 11.57 -1.23 -1.11
C TYR A 250 12.78 -2.15 -0.87
N GLY A 251 13.98 -1.76 -1.32
CA GLY A 251 15.21 -2.55 -1.24
C GLY A 251 15.24 -3.73 -2.21
N GLY A 252 16.43 -4.11 -2.70
CA GLY A 252 16.60 -5.25 -3.62
C GLY A 252 16.30 -4.93 -5.10
N GLU A 253 15.92 -3.70 -5.41
CA GLU A 253 15.61 -3.20 -6.76
C GLU A 253 16.66 -2.20 -7.27
N GLU A 254 17.89 -2.22 -6.74
CA GLU A 254 18.95 -1.27 -7.10
C GLU A 254 19.37 -1.38 -8.57
N TRP A 255 19.19 -2.56 -9.17
CA TRP A 255 19.46 -2.82 -10.58
C TRP A 255 18.49 -2.09 -11.53
N TRP A 256 17.28 -1.76 -11.04
CA TRP A 256 16.20 -1.18 -11.83
C TRP A 256 16.29 0.35 -11.92
N LYS A 257 16.77 1.00 -10.84
CA LYS A 257 16.84 2.47 -10.74
C LYS A 257 17.61 3.11 -11.90
N PRO A 258 18.80 2.63 -12.32
CA PRO A 258 19.52 3.22 -13.45
C PRO A 258 18.72 3.21 -14.75
N LEU A 259 17.96 2.13 -15.02
CA LEU A 259 17.14 1.99 -16.23
C LEU A 259 16.02 3.04 -16.27
N LEU A 260 15.35 3.26 -15.13
CA LEU A 260 14.34 4.31 -15.02
C LEU A 260 14.93 5.71 -15.08
N MET A 261 16.09 5.93 -14.43
CA MET A 261 16.74 7.23 -14.37
C MET A 261 17.25 7.71 -15.73
N GLU A 262 17.59 6.80 -16.64
CA GLU A 262 17.96 7.14 -18.02
C GLU A 262 16.75 7.61 -18.84
N ALA A 263 15.57 7.03 -18.61
CA ALA A 263 14.38 7.24 -19.42
C ALA A 263 13.43 8.34 -18.91
N LEU A 264 13.50 8.69 -17.62
CA LEU A 264 12.60 9.66 -16.97
C LEU A 264 13.25 11.02 -16.74
N THR A 265 12.46 12.09 -16.84
CA THR A 265 12.92 13.44 -16.49
C THR A 265 13.28 13.49 -14.99
N PRO A 266 14.53 13.83 -14.62
CA PRO A 266 14.96 13.84 -13.22
C PRO A 266 14.15 14.81 -12.35
N CYS A 267 13.81 14.37 -11.15
CA CYS A 267 13.24 15.26 -10.13
C CYS A 267 14.35 16.07 -9.45
N ILE A 268 14.23 17.39 -9.51
CA ILE A 268 15.08 18.31 -8.76
C ILE A 268 14.83 18.09 -7.25
N PRO A 269 15.87 17.84 -6.41
CA PRO A 269 15.71 17.50 -5.00
C PRO A 269 14.85 18.49 -4.20
N GLU A 270 14.94 19.79 -4.51
CA GLU A 270 14.17 20.81 -3.81
C GLU A 270 12.64 20.65 -3.96
N ARG A 271 12.15 19.94 -5.00
CA ARG A 271 10.73 19.59 -5.12
C ARG A 271 10.28 18.60 -4.04
N LEU A 272 11.17 17.72 -3.61
CA LEU A 272 10.90 16.72 -2.57
C LEU A 272 10.99 17.36 -1.17
N GLU A 273 11.93 18.28 -0.97
CA GLU A 273 12.14 18.96 0.32
C GLU A 273 10.93 19.81 0.78
N VAL A 274 10.14 20.34 -0.15
CA VAL A 274 8.86 21.02 0.15
C VAL A 274 7.90 20.10 0.93
N GLN A 275 7.91 18.81 0.61
CA GLN A 275 7.04 17.81 1.23
C GLN A 275 7.56 17.42 2.60
N THR A 276 8.87 17.20 2.73
CA THR A 276 9.50 16.96 4.03
C THR A 276 9.20 18.12 4.99
N SER A 277 9.26 19.38 4.50
CA SER A 277 8.91 20.58 5.28
C SER A 277 7.42 20.67 5.64
N SER A 278 6.54 20.00 4.89
CA SER A 278 5.12 19.86 5.20
C SER A 278 4.85 18.73 6.21
N GLN A 279 5.76 17.75 6.31
CA GLN A 279 5.66 16.53 7.11
C GLN A 279 6.52 16.54 8.39
N THR A 280 7.47 17.46 8.54
CA THR A 280 8.56 17.42 9.53
C THR A 280 8.16 17.48 11.01
N LEU A 281 6.88 17.69 11.34
CA LEU A 281 6.41 17.68 12.73
C LEU A 281 5.37 16.58 13.04
N GLU A 282 4.81 15.89 12.03
CA GLU A 282 3.80 14.83 12.23
C GLU A 282 4.32 13.42 11.87
N TYR A 283 5.43 13.29 11.13
CA TYR A 283 5.85 12.01 10.51
C TYR A 283 7.31 11.59 10.82
N ALA A 284 7.95 12.11 11.87
CA ALA A 284 9.25 11.56 12.29
C ALA A 284 9.06 10.22 13.02
N PRO A 285 9.89 9.17 12.78
CA PRO A 285 9.76 7.90 13.49
C PRO A 285 9.88 8.07 15.01
N GLN A 286 8.86 7.65 15.73
CA GLN A 286 8.80 7.72 17.18
C GLN A 286 9.06 6.35 17.79
N THR A 287 9.64 6.34 18.99
CA THR A 287 9.73 5.10 19.77
C THR A 287 8.31 4.65 20.11
N LEU A 288 7.96 3.46 19.63
CA LEU A 288 6.64 2.88 19.88
C LEU A 288 6.50 2.54 21.37
N GLN A 289 5.29 2.67 21.91
CA GLN A 289 4.99 2.32 23.29
C GLN A 289 3.82 1.36 23.33
N LEU A 290 3.92 0.34 24.17
CA LEU A 290 2.80 -0.51 24.52
C LEU A 290 2.07 0.10 25.72
N VAL A 291 0.76 0.28 25.61
CA VAL A 291 -0.08 0.79 26.70
C VAL A 291 -1.05 -0.30 27.12
N ALA A 292 -1.17 -0.54 28.43
CA ALA A 292 -2.10 -1.53 28.97
C ALA A 292 -3.12 -0.91 29.93
N PHE A 293 -4.36 -1.37 29.80
CA PHE A 293 -5.50 -1.06 30.66
C PHE A 293 -5.91 -2.34 31.41
N GLY A 294 -5.55 -2.44 32.68
CA GLY A 294 -5.78 -3.65 33.51
C GLY A 294 -4.47 -4.30 33.98
N ILE A 295 -4.56 -5.46 34.63
CA ILE A 295 -3.41 -6.20 35.19
C ILE A 295 -3.57 -7.69 34.85
N GLY A 296 -2.46 -8.34 34.49
CA GLY A 296 -2.43 -9.79 34.19
C GLY A 296 -3.03 -10.14 32.83
N ASP A 297 -3.53 -11.38 32.71
CA ASP A 297 -3.97 -11.98 31.44
C ASP A 297 -5.25 -11.36 30.84
N ILE A 298 -5.89 -10.43 31.56
CA ILE A 298 -7.10 -9.69 31.17
C ILE A 298 -6.83 -8.25 30.75
N ALA A 299 -5.55 -7.85 30.67
CA ALA A 299 -5.19 -6.48 30.32
C ALA A 299 -5.50 -6.19 28.85
N HIS A 300 -6.19 -5.07 28.60
CA HIS A 300 -6.46 -4.56 27.26
C HIS A 300 -5.27 -3.77 26.75
N TRP A 301 -4.75 -4.09 25.57
CA TRP A 301 -3.52 -3.47 25.07
C TRP A 301 -3.73 -2.67 23.79
N ALA A 302 -2.83 -1.71 23.62
CA ALA A 302 -2.81 -0.83 22.48
C ALA A 302 -1.39 -0.39 22.16
N LEU A 303 -1.14 -0.12 20.88
CA LEU A 303 0.06 0.58 20.43
C LEU A 303 -0.16 2.08 20.54
N PHE A 304 0.76 2.76 21.23
CA PHE A 304 0.78 4.20 21.36
C PHE A 304 1.94 4.80 20.59
N ILE A 305 1.62 5.82 19.80
CA ILE A 305 2.56 6.60 19.00
C ILE A 305 2.55 8.04 19.54
N PRO A 306 3.58 8.46 20.30
CA PRO A 306 3.68 9.83 20.80
C PRO A 306 3.70 10.85 19.66
N ASN A 307 3.19 12.06 19.87
CA ASN A 307 3.31 13.14 18.86
C ASN A 307 4.77 13.58 18.66
N ARG A 308 5.63 13.37 19.67
CA ARG A 308 7.08 13.56 19.66
C ARG A 308 7.72 12.73 20.76
N THR A 309 9.04 12.53 20.72
CA THR A 309 9.78 11.78 21.73
C THR A 309 9.45 12.29 23.13
N ALA A 310 9.03 11.38 24.02
CA ALA A 310 8.60 11.66 25.39
C ALA A 310 7.34 12.54 25.57
N ASP A 311 6.52 12.75 24.52
CA ASP A 311 5.23 13.42 24.66
C ASP A 311 4.17 12.51 25.31
N PRO A 312 3.42 12.99 26.32
CA PRO A 312 2.32 12.23 26.90
C PRO A 312 1.05 12.22 26.03
N THR A 313 1.03 12.93 24.89
CA THR A 313 -0.07 12.96 23.92
C THR A 313 0.36 12.29 22.61
N GLY A 314 -0.59 11.62 21.96
CA GLY A 314 -0.31 10.86 20.75
C GLY A 314 -1.52 10.11 20.23
N THR A 315 -1.24 9.09 19.42
CA THR A 315 -2.25 8.21 18.83
C THR A 315 -2.26 6.91 19.58
N LEU A 316 -3.45 6.40 19.86
CA LEU A 316 -3.64 5.05 20.37
C LEU A 316 -4.32 4.21 19.30
N VAL A 317 -3.75 3.05 19.00
CA VAL A 317 -4.21 2.10 17.99
C VAL A 317 -4.52 0.76 18.66
N HIS A 318 -5.76 0.31 18.58
CA HIS A 318 -6.22 -0.96 19.15
C HIS A 318 -7.50 -1.47 18.49
N ILE A 319 -7.94 -2.66 18.86
CA ILE A 319 -9.24 -3.24 18.48
C ILE A 319 -10.23 -3.14 19.64
N GLY A 320 -11.53 -3.08 19.38
CA GLY A 320 -12.59 -3.06 20.41
C GLY A 320 -13.98 -3.39 19.87
N ILE A 321 -15.01 -3.22 20.70
CA ILE A 321 -16.45 -3.30 20.32
C ILE A 321 -17.10 -1.98 20.74
N GLU A 322 -17.82 -1.31 19.84
CA GLU A 322 -18.52 -0.06 20.17
C GLU A 322 -19.85 -0.32 20.91
N GLY A 323 -20.19 0.51 21.91
CA GLY A 323 -21.55 0.58 22.46
C GLY A 323 -22.01 -0.54 23.43
N ASN A 324 -23.30 -0.54 23.76
CA ASN A 324 -23.95 -1.32 24.85
C ASN A 324 -23.74 -2.85 24.79
N ASP A 325 -23.21 -3.37 23.68
CA ASP A 325 -22.94 -4.80 23.44
C ASP A 325 -21.58 -5.27 23.98
N ALA A 326 -20.73 -4.36 24.48
CA ALA A 326 -19.50 -4.72 25.20
C ALA A 326 -19.77 -5.60 26.45
N LYS A 327 -21.00 -5.60 26.98
CA LYS A 327 -21.41 -6.42 28.13
C LYS A 327 -21.91 -7.81 27.74
N SER A 328 -22.31 -8.03 26.49
CA SER A 328 -22.86 -9.30 25.97
C SER A 328 -21.82 -10.11 25.17
N GLY A 329 -20.68 -9.51 24.81
CA GLY A 329 -19.58 -10.20 24.13
C GLY A 329 -19.90 -10.63 22.69
N GLY A 330 -20.96 -10.07 22.09
CA GLY A 330 -21.51 -10.49 20.80
C GLY A 330 -21.54 -9.39 19.73
N GLY A 331 -20.62 -8.43 19.76
CA GLY A 331 -20.52 -7.36 18.76
C GLY A 331 -19.42 -7.61 17.73
N GLU A 332 -19.56 -7.01 16.54
CA GLU A 332 -18.51 -6.98 15.52
C GLU A 332 -17.30 -6.20 16.04
N ALA A 333 -16.09 -6.71 15.76
CA ALA A 333 -14.86 -6.04 16.14
C ALA A 333 -14.68 -4.76 15.30
N GLU A 334 -14.07 -3.74 15.88
CA GLU A 334 -13.75 -2.48 15.22
C GLU A 334 -12.31 -2.05 15.48
N LEU A 335 -11.65 -1.53 14.45
CA LEU A 335 -10.35 -0.88 14.57
C LEU A 335 -10.50 0.56 15.10
N LEU A 336 -9.91 0.81 16.27
CA LEU A 336 -9.97 2.08 16.99
C LEU A 336 -8.62 2.79 16.91
N ILE A 337 -8.60 3.94 16.23
CA ILE A 337 -7.43 4.82 16.05
C ILE A 337 -7.82 6.21 16.54
N ASN A 338 -7.37 6.58 17.75
CA ASN A 338 -7.86 7.77 18.44
C ASN A 338 -6.73 8.64 19.00
N GLN A 339 -7.00 9.95 19.11
CA GLN A 339 -6.14 10.84 19.90
C GLN A 339 -6.22 10.44 21.38
N PHE A 340 -5.05 10.38 22.02
CA PHE A 340 -4.92 9.83 23.35
C PHE A 340 -3.91 10.63 24.17
N GLN A 341 -4.22 10.78 25.47
CA GLN A 341 -3.37 11.48 26.42
C GLN A 341 -3.12 10.59 27.64
N LEU A 342 -1.89 10.09 27.76
CA LEU A 342 -1.46 9.18 28.81
C LEU A 342 -1.77 9.71 30.22
N SER A 343 -1.44 10.98 30.46
CA SER A 343 -1.60 11.62 31.78
C SER A 343 -3.05 11.82 32.23
N ARG A 344 -4.03 11.65 31.32
CA ARG A 344 -5.46 11.78 31.61
C ARG A 344 -6.23 10.48 31.35
N SER A 345 -5.52 9.37 31.19
CA SER A 345 -6.09 8.07 30.88
C SER A 345 -6.13 7.14 32.10
N SER A 346 -6.89 6.05 31.99
CA SER A 346 -6.91 4.95 32.97
C SER A 346 -5.78 3.93 32.77
N ALA A 347 -4.82 4.20 31.87
CA ALA A 347 -3.70 3.30 31.60
C ALA A 347 -2.94 2.96 32.88
N LYS A 348 -2.63 1.67 33.06
CA LYS A 348 -1.97 1.14 34.26
C LYS A 348 -0.48 0.92 34.05
N SER A 349 -0.07 0.64 32.82
CA SER A 349 1.34 0.53 32.45
C SER A 349 1.59 1.05 31.04
N VAL A 350 2.81 1.54 30.84
CA VAL A 350 3.32 2.03 29.57
C VAL A 350 4.73 1.48 29.44
N VAL A 351 4.99 0.75 28.36
CA VAL A 351 6.27 0.08 28.13
C VAL A 351 6.85 0.58 26.81
N PRO A 352 7.99 1.30 26.81
CA PRO A 352 8.65 1.68 25.57
C PRO A 352 9.26 0.45 24.88
N LEU A 353 8.98 0.30 23.59
CA LEU A 353 9.56 -0.74 22.75
C LEU A 353 10.93 -0.25 22.25
N VAL A 354 11.94 -0.33 23.12
CA VAL A 354 13.28 0.21 22.88
C VAL A 354 13.88 -0.35 21.58
N GLY A 355 14.37 0.55 20.72
CA GLY A 355 14.94 0.19 19.42
C GLY A 355 13.91 -0.03 18.32
N SER A 356 12.60 -0.06 18.65
CA SER A 356 11.51 -0.13 17.69
C SER A 356 10.91 1.24 17.45
N ARG A 357 11.04 1.74 16.22
CA ARG A 357 10.56 3.07 15.82
C ARG A 357 9.73 2.97 14.55
N ALA A 358 8.66 3.75 14.51
CA ALA A 358 7.86 3.94 13.31
C ALA A 358 7.14 5.29 13.37
N THR A 359 6.75 5.79 12.22
CA THR A 359 5.88 6.96 12.04
C THR A 359 4.42 6.60 12.39
N ARG A 360 3.57 7.60 12.63
CA ARG A 360 2.13 7.38 12.83
C ARG A 360 1.52 6.61 11.65
N GLY A 361 1.80 7.04 10.42
CA GLY A 361 1.24 6.44 9.21
C GLY A 361 1.60 4.96 9.09
N GLU A 362 2.88 4.60 9.27
CA GLU A 362 3.32 3.21 9.21
C GLU A 362 2.57 2.29 10.20
N VAL A 363 2.31 2.78 11.42
CA VAL A 363 1.59 2.01 12.45
C VAL A 363 0.10 1.90 12.13
N GLU A 364 -0.54 2.98 11.69
CA GLU A 364 -1.95 2.97 11.29
C GLU A 364 -2.16 2.04 10.08
N ASP A 365 -1.26 2.06 9.11
CA ASP A 365 -1.32 1.22 7.91
C ASP A 365 -1.14 -0.27 8.23
N ALA A 366 -0.20 -0.60 9.12
CA ALA A 366 -0.02 -1.97 9.59
C ALA A 366 -1.26 -2.45 10.38
N ALA A 367 -1.84 -1.58 11.21
CA ALA A 367 -3.04 -1.89 11.97
C ALA A 367 -4.28 -2.11 11.09
N ARG A 368 -4.50 -1.26 10.09
CA ARG A 368 -5.56 -1.46 9.09
C ARG A 368 -5.37 -2.75 8.33
N ALA A 369 -4.14 -3.02 7.89
CA ALA A 369 -3.83 -4.26 7.18
C ALA A 369 -4.12 -5.51 8.03
N CYS A 370 -3.72 -5.53 9.30
CA CYS A 370 -4.04 -6.65 10.19
C CYS A 370 -5.55 -6.79 10.42
N PHE A 371 -6.25 -5.68 10.63
CA PHE A 371 -7.70 -5.71 10.85
C PHE A 371 -8.49 -6.15 9.61
N GLU A 372 -8.06 -5.78 8.40
CA GLU A 372 -8.73 -6.12 7.14
C GLU A 372 -8.37 -7.53 6.62
N SER A 373 -7.19 -8.06 6.97
CA SER A 373 -6.70 -9.36 6.46
C SER A 373 -7.18 -10.56 7.26
N PHE A 374 -7.57 -10.35 8.51
CA PHE A 374 -8.14 -11.39 9.37
C PHE A 374 -9.62 -11.05 9.59
N ASP A 375 -10.50 -12.03 9.47
CA ASP A 375 -11.90 -11.91 9.91
C ASP A 375 -11.91 -11.85 11.45
N TYR A 376 -11.43 -10.73 11.99
CA TYR A 376 -10.91 -10.58 13.35
C TYR A 376 -12.03 -10.86 14.34
N ASN A 377 -12.02 -12.06 14.92
CA ASN A 377 -13.05 -12.48 15.84
C ASN A 377 -12.55 -12.14 17.24
N ILE A 378 -13.10 -11.10 17.87
CA ILE A 378 -12.63 -10.61 19.17
C ILE A 378 -12.65 -11.67 20.31
N LEU A 379 -13.39 -12.78 20.14
CA LEU A 379 -13.38 -13.92 21.07
C LEU A 379 -12.13 -14.81 20.92
N LEU A 380 -11.54 -14.87 19.73
CA LEU A 380 -10.34 -15.66 19.41
C LEU A 380 -9.09 -14.77 19.34
N ASP A 381 -9.25 -13.56 18.79
CA ASP A 381 -8.22 -12.60 18.49
C ASP A 381 -8.39 -11.36 19.38
N ASN A 382 -7.92 -11.49 20.62
CA ASN A 382 -7.99 -10.40 21.57
C ASN A 382 -7.04 -9.25 21.20
N CYS A 383 -7.15 -8.12 21.90
CA CYS A 383 -6.30 -6.94 21.67
C CYS A 383 -4.79 -7.19 21.80
N GLN A 384 -4.37 -8.24 22.51
CA GLN A 384 -2.95 -8.62 22.64
C GLN A 384 -2.47 -9.30 21.35
N THR A 385 -3.25 -10.24 20.81
CA THR A 385 -2.99 -10.85 19.50
C THR A 385 -2.94 -9.78 18.41
N PHE A 386 -3.90 -8.86 18.41
CA PHE A 386 -3.91 -7.74 17.45
C PHE A 386 -2.64 -6.90 17.53
N THR A 387 -2.21 -6.54 18.74
CA THR A 387 -0.98 -5.78 18.93
C THR A 387 0.27 -6.53 18.43
N ILE A 388 0.31 -7.86 18.60
CA ILE A 388 1.39 -8.71 18.07
C ILE A 388 1.38 -8.73 16.56
N ASP A 389 0.21 -8.90 15.94
CA ASP A 389 0.06 -8.97 14.49
C ASP A 389 0.52 -7.65 13.85
N VAL A 390 0.11 -6.52 14.43
CA VAL A 390 0.53 -5.19 13.96
C VAL A 390 2.04 -5.00 14.08
N LEU A 391 2.67 -5.41 15.19
CA LEU A 391 4.13 -5.33 15.32
C LEU A 391 4.87 -6.30 14.39
N THR A 392 4.30 -7.48 14.16
CA THR A 392 4.85 -8.48 13.22
C THR A 392 4.82 -7.93 11.80
N GLU A 393 3.70 -7.34 11.42
CA GLU A 393 3.51 -6.71 10.12
C GLU A 393 4.39 -5.48 9.95
N LEU A 394 4.52 -4.65 10.99
CA LEU A 394 5.48 -3.54 11.02
C LEU A 394 6.92 -4.01 10.84
N ARG A 395 7.33 -5.10 11.48
CA ARG A 395 8.67 -5.67 11.31
C ARG A 395 8.88 -6.25 9.91
N ARG A 396 7.86 -6.86 9.32
CA ARG A 396 7.91 -7.35 7.94
C ARG A 396 8.13 -6.20 6.96
N ARG A 397 7.47 -5.06 7.19
CA ARG A 397 7.62 -3.83 6.38
C ARG A 397 8.92 -3.07 6.66
N LEU A 398 9.35 -3.03 7.92
CA LEU A 398 10.44 -2.19 8.43
C LEU A 398 11.43 -3.03 9.27
N PRO A 399 12.12 -4.02 8.68
CA PRO A 399 12.91 -5.01 9.42
C PRO A 399 14.11 -4.40 10.18
N SER A 400 14.64 -3.27 9.69
CA SER A 400 15.73 -2.52 10.33
C SER A 400 15.26 -1.59 11.45
N GLN A 401 13.98 -1.22 11.47
CA GLN A 401 13.44 -0.23 12.42
C GLN A 401 12.63 -0.86 13.57
N ILE A 402 12.19 -2.11 13.43
CA ILE A 402 11.40 -2.83 14.44
C ILE A 402 12.17 -4.04 14.92
N GLN A 403 12.49 -4.08 16.21
CA GLN A 403 13.29 -5.14 16.82
C GLN A 403 12.46 -6.37 17.12
N GLN A 404 13.01 -7.57 16.84
CA GLN A 404 12.39 -8.84 17.22
C GLN A 404 12.17 -8.92 18.74
N ALA A 405 13.07 -8.32 19.52
CA ALA A 405 12.96 -8.23 20.97
C ALA A 405 11.66 -7.54 21.44
N SER A 406 11.11 -6.60 20.66
CA SER A 406 9.84 -5.94 20.99
C SER A 406 8.63 -6.87 20.82
N ILE A 407 8.68 -7.75 19.80
CA ILE A 407 7.64 -8.77 19.58
C ILE A 407 7.75 -9.85 20.67
N ASN A 408 8.98 -10.29 20.97
CA ASN A 408 9.26 -11.28 22.00
C ASN A 408 8.85 -10.78 23.40
N LEU A 409 9.09 -9.51 23.73
CA LEU A 409 8.69 -8.90 25.00
C LEU A 409 7.21 -9.13 25.29
N ILE A 410 6.37 -8.81 24.31
CA ILE A 410 4.92 -9.00 24.40
C ILE A 410 4.58 -10.49 24.53
N ARG A 411 5.18 -11.31 23.66
CA ARG A 411 4.92 -12.75 23.55
C ARG A 411 5.31 -13.54 24.81
N GLU A 412 6.43 -13.20 25.43
CA GLU A 412 7.06 -13.96 26.52
C GLU A 412 6.65 -13.43 27.90
N GLN A 413 6.59 -12.10 28.08
CA GLN A 413 6.32 -11.52 29.40
C GLN A 413 4.83 -11.28 29.65
N TYR A 414 4.00 -11.16 28.60
CA TYR A 414 2.64 -10.65 28.76
C TYR A 414 1.56 -11.46 28.01
N GLY A 415 1.91 -12.49 27.22
CA GLY A 415 0.96 -13.22 26.38
C GLY A 415 -0.08 -14.10 27.14
N THR A 416 -1.28 -14.19 26.57
CA THR A 416 -2.36 -15.08 27.04
C THR A 416 -2.05 -16.57 26.82
N THR A 417 -2.80 -17.47 27.48
CA THR A 417 -2.66 -18.93 27.33
C THR A 417 -2.73 -19.41 25.87
N PRO A 418 -3.63 -18.92 24.99
CA PRO A 418 -3.61 -19.23 23.55
C PRO A 418 -2.30 -18.82 22.84
N VAL A 419 -1.77 -17.63 23.14
CA VAL A 419 -0.51 -17.14 22.57
C VAL A 419 0.67 -18.01 23.02
N LYS A 420 0.66 -18.50 24.26
CA LYS A 420 1.66 -19.43 24.80
C LYS A 420 1.56 -20.83 24.18
N ILE A 421 0.35 -21.31 23.88
CA ILE A 421 0.13 -22.60 23.20
C ILE A 421 0.63 -22.53 21.75
N GLN A 422 0.35 -21.45 21.02
CA GLN A 422 0.85 -21.27 19.64
C GLN A 422 2.37 -21.24 19.60
N GLN A 423 3.02 -20.57 20.56
CA GLN A 423 4.49 -20.58 20.69
C GLN A 423 5.06 -21.98 20.93
N PHE A 424 4.43 -22.76 21.81
CA PHE A 424 4.84 -24.15 22.07
C PHE A 424 4.79 -24.99 20.79
N LEU A 425 3.73 -24.83 19.98
CA LEU A 425 3.58 -25.52 18.71
C LEU A 425 4.62 -25.07 17.66
N ASP A 426 4.91 -23.78 17.58
CA ASP A 426 5.89 -23.23 16.62
C ASP A 426 7.33 -23.63 16.98
N GLN A 427 7.68 -23.68 18.27
CA GLN A 427 8.96 -24.17 18.75
C GLN A 427 9.17 -25.67 18.45
N HIS A 428 8.12 -26.48 18.60
CA HIS A 428 8.16 -27.91 18.24
C HIS A 428 8.30 -28.13 16.73
N LYS A 429 7.67 -27.31 15.88
CA LYS A 429 7.86 -27.34 14.42
C LYS A 429 9.29 -26.95 14.01
N GLN A 430 9.89 -25.97 14.68
CA GLN A 430 11.28 -25.58 14.40
C GLN A 430 12.28 -26.66 14.82
N GLN A 431 12.06 -27.32 15.97
CA GLN A 431 12.91 -28.44 16.43
C GLN A 431 12.86 -29.64 15.47
N GLN A 432 11.68 -30.00 14.96
CA GLN A 432 11.52 -31.06 13.96
C GLN A 432 12.21 -30.75 12.62
N ASN A 433 12.27 -29.48 12.21
CA ASN A 433 12.98 -29.07 10.99
C ASN A 433 14.51 -29.06 11.16
N THR A 434 15.02 -28.88 12.38
CA THR A 434 16.47 -28.96 12.68
C THR A 434 16.99 -30.39 12.84
N GLU A 435 16.15 -31.36 13.20
CA GLU A 435 16.54 -32.78 13.31
C GLU A 435 16.55 -33.52 11.96
N GLY A 436 16.06 -32.89 10.88
CA GLY A 436 16.00 -33.45 9.52
C GLY A 436 17.28 -33.28 8.67
N HIS A 437 18.39 -32.79 9.23
CA HIS A 437 19.69 -32.72 8.54
C HIS A 437 20.78 -33.35 9.42
N GLN A 438 20.88 -34.68 9.40
CA GLN A 438 22.13 -35.36 9.76
C GLN A 438 22.99 -35.52 8.49
N PRO A 439 24.24 -35.04 8.47
CA PRO A 439 25.20 -35.40 7.44
C PRO A 439 25.66 -36.84 7.69
N GLU A 440 25.64 -37.68 6.65
CA GLU A 440 26.32 -38.97 6.64
C GLU A 440 27.81 -38.76 6.98
N SER A 441 28.22 -39.17 8.18
CA SER A 441 29.63 -39.26 8.55
C SER A 441 29.98 -40.72 8.86
N SER A 442 30.63 -41.34 7.88
CA SER A 442 31.81 -42.21 8.00
C SER A 442 31.94 -43.09 9.24
N GLU A 443 31.89 -44.40 8.99
CA GLU A 443 32.26 -45.51 9.86
C GLU A 443 33.48 -45.27 10.77
N PRO A 444 33.47 -45.78 12.02
CA PRO A 444 34.69 -45.99 12.78
C PRO A 444 35.41 -47.26 12.32
N ARG A 445 36.72 -47.14 12.06
CA ARG A 445 37.66 -48.26 11.91
C ARG A 445 37.65 -49.15 13.17
N PHE A 446 37.70 -50.47 12.96
CA PHE A 446 38.07 -51.55 13.90
C PHE A 446 39.18 -51.15 14.90
N SER A 447 39.35 -51.71 16.10
CA SER A 447 39.17 -53.09 16.59
C SER A 447 39.16 -53.11 18.13
N LEU A 448 38.62 -54.20 18.69
CA LEU A 448 38.89 -54.75 20.02
C LEU A 448 40.40 -54.76 20.36
N ASP A 449 40.74 -54.25 21.54
CA ASP A 449 41.28 -55.00 22.69
C ASP A 449 40.92 -54.29 24.00
#